data_AF-A0A950DPC0-F1
#
_entry.id   AF-A0A950DPC0-F1
#
_cell.length_a   1.000
_cell.length_b   1.000
_cell.length_c   1.000
_cell.angle_alpha   90.00
_cell.angle_beta   90.00
_cell.angle_gamma   90.00
#
_symmetry.space_group_name_H-M   'P 1'
#
loop_
_entity.id
_entity.type
_entity.pdbx_description
1 polymer ?
#
loop_
_entity_poly.entity_id
_entity_poly.type
_entity_poly.pdbx_seq_one_letter_code
_entity_poly.pdbx_strand_id
1 'polypeptide(L)' 'MSSAELSWQTTLFGIGEPEPDDEFTTLLRRDLEHGAWVDHAPGWLRGSDTLFQELLESAPWQTSTQVIYD' A
#
# COMPACT_ATOMS: atom_id res chain seq x y z
N MET A 1 -2.11 -21.55 14.48
CA MET A 1 -1.02 -20.55 14.44
C MET A 1 -1.53 -19.36 15.22
N SER A 2 -0.86 -19.00 16.33
CA SER A 2 -1.26 -17.84 17.12
C SER A 2 -1.12 -16.61 16.22
N SER A 3 -2.25 -16.00 15.86
CA SER A 3 -2.23 -14.68 15.26
C SER A 3 -1.66 -13.76 16.33
N ALA A 4 -0.43 -13.32 16.17
CA ALA A 4 0.01 -12.13 16.88
C ALA A 4 -0.97 -11.04 16.45
N GLU A 5 -1.73 -10.47 17.39
CA GLU A 5 -2.51 -9.26 17.11
C GLU A 5 -1.51 -8.25 16.55
N LEU A 6 -1.57 -8.01 15.25
CA LEU A 6 -0.69 -7.08 14.57
C LEU A 6 -0.97 -5.69 15.15
N SER A 7 -0.10 -5.26 16.06
CA SER A 7 -0.11 -3.90 16.56
C SER A 7 0.52 -3.02 15.50
N TRP A 8 -0.31 -2.19 14.88
CA TRP A 8 0.10 -1.29 13.81
C TRP A 8 -0.53 0.09 14.00
N GLN A 9 0.14 1.12 13.49
CA GLN A 9 -0.32 2.50 13.60
C GLN A 9 -1.27 2.81 12.44
N THR A 10 -2.53 3.08 12.76
CA THR A 10 -3.54 3.52 11.80
C THR A 10 -3.30 4.94 11.32
N THR A 11 -3.85 5.25 10.15
CA THR A 11 -3.85 6.60 9.59
C THR A 11 -5.07 7.37 10.09
N LEU A 12 -4.91 8.67 10.37
CA LEU A 12 -5.99 9.52 10.92
C LEU A 12 -7.28 9.50 10.07
N PHE A 13 -7.16 9.37 8.75
CA PHE A 13 -8.27 9.27 7.79
C PHE A 13 -8.29 7.90 7.07
N GLY A 14 -7.68 6.89 7.67
CA GLY A 14 -7.53 5.57 7.07
C GLY A 14 -8.78 4.70 7.15
N ILE A 15 -9.76 5.05 7.99
CA ILE A 15 -11.02 4.32 8.16
C ILE A 15 -12.07 4.84 7.17
N GLY A 16 -12.68 3.94 6.39
CA GLY A 16 -13.74 4.27 5.45
C GLY A 16 -13.89 3.19 4.37
N GLU A 17 -14.86 3.36 3.47
CA GLU A 17 -14.92 2.52 2.27
C GLU A 17 -13.66 2.76 1.43
N PRO A 18 -12.98 1.70 0.93
CA PRO A 18 -11.85 1.85 0.04
C PRO A 18 -12.25 2.56 -1.26
N GLU A 19 -11.81 3.80 -1.40
CA GLU A 19 -12.08 4.63 -2.58
C GLU A 19 -10.74 5.07 -3.20
N PRO A 20 -10.31 4.45 -4.31
CA PRO A 20 -9.16 4.92 -5.05
C PRO A 20 -9.48 6.21 -5.80
N ASP A 21 -8.48 7.08 -5.92
CA ASP A 21 -8.46 8.18 -6.87
C ASP A 21 -8.04 7.63 -8.25
N ASP A 22 -9.01 7.17 -9.03
CA ASP A 22 -8.78 6.56 -10.35
C ASP A 22 -8.14 7.53 -11.35
N GLU A 23 -8.29 8.83 -11.15
CA GLU A 23 -7.70 9.87 -11.98
C GLU A 23 -6.30 10.27 -11.51
N PHE A 24 -5.87 9.80 -10.34
CA PHE A 24 -4.62 10.17 -9.68
C PHE A 24 -4.41 11.69 -9.64
N THR A 25 -5.42 12.43 -9.22
CA THR A 25 -5.47 13.90 -9.22
C THR A 25 -4.33 14.57 -8.45
N THR A 26 -3.68 13.86 -7.52
CA THR A 26 -2.54 14.35 -6.72
C THR A 26 -1.17 13.89 -7.23
N LEU A 27 -1.10 13.26 -8.40
CA LEU A 27 0.12 12.65 -8.92
C LEU A 27 1.21 13.68 -9.25
N LEU A 28 2.39 13.44 -8.70
CA LEU A 28 3.60 14.22 -8.92
C LEU A 28 4.71 13.29 -9.40
N ARG A 29 5.13 13.47 -10.66
CA ARG A 29 6.31 12.77 -11.21
C ARG A 29 7.60 13.38 -10.68
N ARG A 30 8.51 12.52 -10.24
CA ARG A 30 9.89 12.86 -9.84
C ARG A 30 10.86 12.09 -10.73
N ASP A 31 11.64 12.80 -11.52
CA ASP A 31 12.69 12.21 -12.34
C ASP A 31 13.89 11.78 -11.47
N LEU A 32 14.44 10.59 -11.75
CA LEU A 32 15.62 10.00 -11.11
C LEU A 32 16.84 9.94 -12.04
N GLU A 33 16.77 10.65 -13.18
CA GLU A 33 17.74 10.63 -14.28
C GLU A 33 17.77 9.32 -15.08
N HIS A 34 18.50 9.31 -16.20
CA HIS A 34 18.66 8.15 -17.08
C HIS A 34 17.34 7.53 -17.58
N GLY A 35 16.30 8.36 -17.69
CA GLY A 35 14.97 7.90 -18.07
C GLY A 35 14.26 7.11 -16.97
N ALA A 36 14.72 7.14 -15.72
CA ALA A 36 14.02 6.61 -14.57
C ALA A 36 13.19 7.71 -13.87
N TRP A 37 12.03 7.35 -13.32
CA TRP A 37 11.14 8.26 -12.60
C TRP A 37 10.31 7.53 -11.53
N VAL A 38 9.72 8.30 -10.61
CA VAL A 38 8.75 7.86 -9.61
C VAL A 38 7.54 8.76 -9.64
N ASP A 39 6.35 8.19 -9.75
CA ASP A 39 5.08 8.92 -9.59
C ASP A 39 4.61 8.82 -8.15
N HIS A 40 4.41 9.97 -7.51
CA HIS A 40 3.99 10.07 -6.11
C HIS A 40 2.64 10.77 -6.03
N ALA A 41 1.60 10.03 -5.63
CA ALA A 41 0.24 10.53 -5.47
C ALA A 41 -0.19 10.44 -3.99
N PRO A 42 -0.08 11.52 -3.20
CA PRO A 42 -0.56 11.54 -1.82
C PRO A 42 -2.07 11.29 -1.76
N GLY A 43 -2.51 10.41 -0.86
CA GLY A 43 -3.95 10.18 -0.63
C GLY A 43 -4.68 9.52 -1.82
N TRP A 44 -3.94 8.80 -2.69
CA TRP A 44 -4.52 8.07 -3.82
C TRP A 44 -5.55 7.00 -3.42
N LEU A 45 -5.58 6.60 -2.14
CA LEU A 45 -6.54 5.67 -1.58
C LEU A 45 -7.10 6.22 -0.27
N ARG A 46 -8.42 6.39 -0.21
CA ARG A 46 -9.16 6.55 1.05
C ARG A 46 -9.55 5.18 1.59
N GLY A 47 -9.83 5.07 2.90
CA GLY A 47 -10.17 3.77 3.50
C GLY A 47 -9.01 2.78 3.49
N SER A 48 -7.76 3.27 3.44
CA SER A 48 -6.56 2.42 3.35
C SER A 48 -6.43 1.43 4.50
N ASP A 49 -6.84 1.81 5.71
CA ASP A 49 -6.72 0.94 6.88
C ASP A 49 -7.76 -0.18 6.82
N THR A 50 -8.95 0.11 6.31
CA THR A 50 -10.02 -0.88 6.06
C THR A 50 -9.58 -1.90 5.01
N LEU A 51 -9.06 -1.43 3.87
CA LEU A 51 -8.54 -2.33 2.83
C LEU A 51 -7.38 -3.18 3.35
N PHE A 52 -6.45 -2.57 4.10
CA PHE A 52 -5.32 -3.32 4.65
C PHE A 52 -5.80 -4.40 5.61
N GLN A 53 -6.75 -4.12 6.50
CA GLN A 53 -7.29 -5.12 7.41
C GLN A 53 -7.92 -6.29 6.64
N GLU A 54 -8.70 -6.00 5.60
CA GLU A 54 -9.28 -7.04 4.75
C GLU A 54 -8.20 -7.89 4.07
N LEU A 55 -7.18 -7.27 3.48
CA LEU A 55 -6.07 -7.98 2.85
C LEU A 55 -5.28 -8.81 3.87
N LEU A 56 -5.05 -8.26 5.05
CA LEU A 56 -4.35 -8.95 6.12
C LEU A 56 -5.08 -10.24 6.51
N GLU A 57 -6.42 -10.18 6.61
CA GLU A 57 -7.25 -11.32 7.01
C GLU A 57 -7.48 -12.33 5.87
N SER A 58 -7.60 -11.86 4.63
CA SER A 58 -8.16 -12.67 3.53
C SER A 58 -7.19 -12.97 2.39
N ALA A 59 -6.12 -12.20 2.21
CA ALA A 59 -5.23 -12.42 1.08
C ALA A 59 -4.47 -13.75 1.24
N PRO A 60 -4.17 -14.45 0.13
CA PRO A 60 -3.48 -15.73 0.15
C PRO A 60 -1.97 -15.53 0.38
N TRP A 61 -1.61 -15.00 1.55
CA TRP A 61 -0.23 -14.71 1.92
C TRP A 61 0.65 -15.96 1.85
N GLN A 62 1.81 -15.80 1.21
CA GLN A 62 2.80 -16.87 1.06
C GLN A 62 4.18 -16.33 1.39
N THR A 63 4.95 -17.13 2.10
CA THR A 63 6.38 -16.88 2.29
C THR A 63 7.13 -17.49 1.12
N SER A 64 8.02 -16.72 0.49
CA SER A 64 8.93 -17.23 -0.54
C SER A 64 10.37 -16.80 -0.28
N THR A 65 11.32 -17.63 -0.69
CA THR A 65 12.76 -17.31 -0.69
C THR A 65 13.16 -17.00 -2.12
N GLN A 66 13.73 -15.81 -2.36
CA GLN A 66 14.23 -15.37 -3.65
C GLN A 66 15.74 -15.12 -3.57
N VAL A 67 16.50 -15.64 -4.53
CA VAL A 67 17.92 -15.26 -4.71
C VAL A 67 17.92 -13.98 -5.52
N ILE A 68 18.36 -12.87 -4.91
CA ILE A 68 18.28 -11.55 -5.52
C ILE A 68 19.53 -11.26 -6.39
N TYR A 69 20.70 -11.71 -5.94
CA TYR A 69 21.97 -11.57 -6.66
C TYR A 69 22.85 -12.80 -6.37
N ASP A 70 23.79 -13.09 -7.27
CA ASP A 70 24.90 -14.04 -7.09
C ASP A 70 26.21 -13.27 -6.78
#